data_AF-A0A1Y2J3P9-F1
#
_entry.id   AF-A0A1Y2J3P9-F1
#
_cell.length_a   1.000
_cell.length_b   1.000
_cell.length_c   1.000
_cell.angle_alpha   90.00
_cell.angle_beta   90.00
_cell.angle_gamma   90.00
#
_symmetry.space_group_name_H-M   'P 1'
#
loop_
_entity.id
_entity.type
_entity.pdbx_description
1 polymer ?
#
loop_
_entity_poly.entity_id
_entity_poly.type
_entity_poly.pdbx_seq_one_letter_code
_entity_poly.pdbx_strand_id
1 'polypeptide(L)'
;MSASPAHSPSPGPSGANQRHASTPLDKQRAQLEKLLKDPAKPAYIPPPPKEKSIRPPREMMKNVQGSSAGAGSGEFHVYKASRRREYERLKMMEEQAQKEAIEAEFERRKREREEQAEAKTAKNRAKRQKKKERAKGKAGDHKQQDGAGAGSEASGDRADVPLKKRRLVSGRELVFRRPGEEDSDEEDDDEVGPMPQETNESTNAPSTSDAPPVPVVDAPRITIIEED
;
A
#
# COMPACT_ATOMS: atom_id res chain seq x y z
N MET A 1 80.52 -20.98 -10.19
CA MET A 1 79.95 -20.25 -9.03
C MET A 1 78.46 -20.10 -9.27
N SER A 2 77.68 -20.54 -8.30
CA SER A 2 76.22 -20.61 -8.27
C SER A 2 75.57 -19.22 -8.20
N ALA A 3 74.61 -18.94 -9.08
CA ALA A 3 73.65 -17.85 -8.90
C ALA A 3 72.24 -18.47 -8.78
N SER A 4 71.58 -18.18 -7.66
CA SER A 4 70.29 -18.73 -7.22
C SER A 4 69.12 -18.40 -8.16
N PRO A 5 68.07 -19.24 -8.22
CA PRO A 5 66.86 -18.94 -8.98
C PRO A 5 66.03 -17.84 -8.28
N ALA A 6 65.52 -16.90 -9.07
CA ALA A 6 64.60 -15.86 -8.63
C ALA A 6 63.29 -16.47 -8.12
N HIS A 7 62.84 -16.02 -6.96
CA HIS A 7 61.55 -16.40 -6.38
C HIS A 7 60.43 -15.81 -7.24
N SER A 8 59.66 -16.67 -7.91
CA SER A 8 58.38 -16.28 -8.51
C SER A 8 57.42 -15.82 -7.41
N PRO A 9 56.67 -14.71 -7.57
CA PRO A 9 55.65 -14.35 -6.60
C PRO A 9 54.59 -15.46 -6.59
N SER A 10 54.45 -16.11 -5.43
CA SER A 10 53.39 -17.07 -5.13
C SER A 10 52.04 -16.45 -5.55
N PRO A 11 51.13 -17.19 -6.21
CA PRO A 11 49.78 -16.70 -6.43
C PRO A 11 49.17 -16.44 -5.06
N GLY A 12 48.99 -15.16 -4.71
CA GLY A 12 48.25 -14.76 -3.52
C GLY A 12 46.89 -15.45 -3.51
N PRO A 13 46.30 -15.72 -2.32
CA PRO A 13 45.12 -16.55 -2.19
C PRO A 13 44.05 -16.07 -3.16
N SER A 14 43.83 -16.87 -4.21
CA SER A 14 42.74 -16.70 -5.17
C SER A 14 41.48 -16.41 -4.36
N GLY A 15 40.93 -15.21 -4.59
CA GLY A 15 39.99 -14.53 -3.71
C GLY A 15 39.05 -15.49 -3.00
N ALA A 16 39.02 -15.38 -1.68
CA ALA A 16 38.05 -16.05 -0.84
C ALA A 16 36.68 -15.86 -1.50
N ASN A 17 36.16 -16.94 -2.08
CA ASN A 17 34.82 -17.00 -2.63
C ASN A 17 33.92 -16.53 -1.49
N GLN A 18 33.35 -15.32 -1.60
CA GLN A 18 32.61 -14.67 -0.53
C GLN A 18 31.51 -15.66 -0.13
N ARG A 19 31.72 -16.41 0.95
CA ARG A 19 30.82 -17.47 1.44
C ARG A 19 29.56 -16.89 2.08
N HIS A 20 29.40 -15.58 2.01
CA HIS A 20 28.29 -14.83 2.56
C HIS A 20 27.38 -14.38 1.43
N ALA A 21 26.07 -14.56 1.62
CA ALA A 21 25.09 -14.04 0.69
C ALA A 21 25.29 -12.53 0.53
N SER A 22 25.46 -12.07 -0.71
CA SER A 22 25.69 -10.65 -1.02
C SER A 22 24.59 -9.79 -0.39
N THR A 23 24.99 -8.79 0.39
CA THR A 23 24.04 -7.84 0.98
C THR A 23 23.36 -7.03 -0.14
N PRO A 24 22.19 -6.42 0.09
CA PRO A 24 21.57 -5.53 -0.90
C PRO A 24 22.51 -4.38 -1.33
N LEU A 25 23.34 -3.89 -0.41
CA LEU A 25 24.35 -2.87 -0.71
C LEU A 25 25.44 -3.41 -1.64
N ASP A 26 25.90 -4.65 -1.45
CA ASP A 26 26.91 -5.24 -2.32
C ASP A 26 26.38 -5.48 -3.74
N LYS A 27 25.10 -5.85 -3.88
CA LYS A 27 24.43 -5.95 -5.19
C LYS A 27 24.38 -4.59 -5.90
N GLN A 28 24.05 -3.52 -5.16
CA GLN A 28 24.05 -2.16 -5.69
C GLN A 28 25.46 -1.70 -6.09
N ARG A 29 26.47 -1.96 -5.25
CA ARG A 29 27.88 -1.66 -5.57
C ARG A 29 28.32 -2.36 -6.85
N ALA A 30 28.07 -3.66 -6.99
CA ALA A 30 28.41 -4.42 -8.20
C ALA A 30 27.68 -3.89 -9.46
N GLN A 31 26.43 -3.47 -9.32
CA GLN A 31 25.70 -2.82 -10.42
C GLN A 31 26.31 -1.46 -10.78
N LEU A 32 26.62 -0.62 -9.79
CA LEU A 32 27.25 0.68 -10.00
C LEU A 32 28.64 0.55 -10.63
N GLU A 33 29.49 -0.36 -10.16
CA GLU A 33 30.79 -0.66 -10.75
C GLU A 33 30.66 -1.07 -12.22
N LYS A 34 29.64 -1.87 -12.55
CA LYS A 34 29.34 -2.26 -13.94
C LYS A 34 28.89 -1.08 -14.80
N LEU A 35 28.06 -0.17 -14.27
CA LEU A 35 27.62 1.03 -15.00
C LEU A 35 28.75 2.06 -15.16
N LEU A 36 29.58 2.23 -14.13
CA LEU A 36 30.68 3.22 -14.10
C LEU A 36 31.91 2.77 -14.89
N LYS A 37 32.02 1.49 -15.25
CA LYS A 37 33.09 0.98 -16.13
C LYS A 37 33.12 1.71 -17.48
N ASP A 38 31.93 2.03 -18.03
CA ASP A 38 31.77 2.73 -19.31
C ASP A 38 30.76 3.88 -19.16
N PRO A 39 31.15 5.04 -18.62
CA PRO A 39 30.21 6.13 -18.30
C PRO A 39 29.60 6.81 -19.53
N ALA A 40 30.18 6.60 -20.71
CA ALA A 40 29.66 7.11 -21.99
C ALA A 40 28.46 6.30 -22.51
N LYS A 41 28.22 5.09 -22.00
CA LYS A 41 27.12 4.23 -22.44
C LYS A 41 25.84 4.66 -21.71
N PRO A 42 24.75 5.02 -22.43
CA PRO A 42 23.50 5.36 -21.79
C PRO A 42 22.96 4.14 -21.02
N ALA A 43 22.53 4.38 -19.78
CA ALA A 43 21.93 3.34 -18.95
C ALA A 43 20.61 2.87 -19.56
N TYR A 44 20.42 1.55 -19.67
CA TYR A 44 19.18 0.97 -20.17
C TYR A 44 18.12 0.99 -19.05
N ILE A 45 17.11 1.83 -19.22
CA ILE A 45 15.91 1.84 -18.37
C ILE A 45 14.83 1.05 -19.13
N PRO A 46 14.35 -0.09 -18.59
CA PRO A 46 13.32 -0.85 -19.26
C PRO A 46 12.03 -0.02 -19.36
N PRO A 47 11.34 -0.04 -20.51
CA PRO A 47 10.02 0.59 -20.63
C PRO A 47 9.02 -0.09 -19.69
N PRO A 48 7.90 0.59 -19.37
CA PRO A 48 6.85 -0.01 -18.54
C PRO A 48 6.35 -1.33 -19.14
N PRO A 49 5.97 -2.30 -18.28
CA PRO A 49 5.48 -3.59 -18.75
C PRO A 49 4.24 -3.39 -19.62
N LYS A 50 4.25 -3.98 -20.81
CA LYS A 50 3.12 -3.90 -21.74
C LYS A 50 2.01 -4.84 -21.27
N GLU A 51 0.77 -4.38 -21.41
CA GLU A 51 -0.39 -5.24 -21.20
C GLU A 51 -0.42 -6.38 -22.20
N LYS A 52 -0.92 -7.53 -21.77
CA LYS A 52 -1.06 -8.72 -22.63
C LYS A 52 -2.11 -8.37 -23.69
N SER A 53 -1.75 -8.42 -24.96
CA SER A 53 -2.67 -8.21 -26.08
C SER A 53 -2.66 -9.40 -27.01
N ILE A 54 -3.82 -9.74 -27.54
CA ILE A 54 -3.96 -10.82 -28.51
C ILE A 54 -3.81 -10.21 -29.90
N ARG A 55 -3.11 -10.95 -30.77
CA ARG A 55 -2.94 -10.51 -32.16
C ARG A 55 -4.31 -10.36 -32.83
N PRO A 56 -4.53 -9.27 -33.58
CA PRO A 56 -5.80 -9.07 -34.27
C PRO A 56 -6.07 -10.24 -35.22
N PRO A 57 -7.35 -10.62 -35.42
CA PRO A 57 -7.72 -11.56 -36.46
C PRO A 57 -7.22 -11.09 -37.83
N ARG A 58 -6.90 -12.04 -38.71
CA ARG A 58 -6.51 -11.71 -40.09
C ARG A 58 -7.75 -11.31 -40.88
N GLU A 59 -7.68 -10.20 -41.62
CA GLU A 59 -8.81 -9.68 -42.40
C GLU A 59 -9.24 -10.60 -43.54
N MET A 60 -8.28 -11.22 -44.24
CA MET A 60 -8.57 -12.16 -45.34
C MET A 60 -7.82 -13.48 -45.12
N MET A 61 -8.58 -14.58 -45.06
CA MET A 61 -8.03 -15.92 -45.10
C MET A 61 -7.83 -16.34 -46.56
N LYS A 62 -6.58 -16.61 -46.94
CA LYS A 62 -6.22 -16.96 -48.33
C LYS A 62 -6.58 -18.40 -48.72
N ASN A 63 -6.80 -19.26 -47.73
CA ASN A 63 -6.95 -20.71 -47.91
C ASN A 63 -8.33 -21.19 -47.45
N VAL A 64 -9.41 -20.51 -47.86
CA VAL A 64 -10.78 -20.94 -47.53
C VAL A 64 -11.21 -22.00 -48.53
N GLN A 65 -11.33 -23.24 -48.06
CA GLN A 65 -11.88 -24.35 -48.85
C GLN A 65 -13.40 -24.14 -49.02
N GLY A 66 -13.97 -24.58 -50.15
CA GLY A 66 -15.40 -24.38 -50.44
C GLY A 66 -16.35 -24.98 -49.39
N SER A 67 -17.51 -24.38 -49.21
CA SER A 67 -18.45 -24.71 -48.11
C SER A 67 -18.97 -26.15 -48.11
N SER A 68 -18.99 -26.82 -49.27
CA SER A 68 -19.41 -28.21 -49.42
C SER A 68 -18.25 -29.21 -49.40
N ALA A 69 -17.01 -28.74 -49.30
CA ALA A 69 -15.85 -29.60 -49.30
C ALA A 69 -15.69 -30.27 -47.93
N GLY A 70 -15.33 -31.56 -47.91
CA GLY A 70 -15.22 -32.33 -46.68
C GLY A 70 -14.13 -31.85 -45.72
N ALA A 71 -14.18 -32.33 -44.47
CA ALA A 71 -13.17 -32.02 -43.46
C ALA A 71 -11.79 -32.56 -43.87
N GLY A 72 -10.83 -31.66 -44.07
CA GLY A 72 -9.44 -32.01 -44.33
C GLY A 72 -8.70 -32.45 -43.06
N SER A 73 -7.56 -33.13 -43.20
CA SER A 73 -6.73 -33.59 -42.08
C SER A 73 -6.17 -32.45 -41.21
N GLY A 74 -6.03 -31.24 -41.77
CA GLY A 74 -5.55 -30.06 -41.07
C GLY A 74 -6.63 -29.27 -40.32
N GLU A 75 -7.92 -29.54 -40.57
CA GLU A 75 -9.03 -28.74 -40.04
C GLU A 75 -9.10 -28.79 -38.51
N PHE A 76 -8.79 -29.95 -37.92
CA PHE A 76 -8.73 -30.11 -36.47
C PHE A 76 -7.73 -29.14 -35.82
N HIS A 77 -6.55 -28.96 -36.42
CA HIS A 77 -5.54 -28.06 -35.89
C HIS A 77 -5.93 -26.59 -36.06
N VAL A 78 -6.61 -26.25 -37.16
CA VAL A 78 -7.17 -24.91 -37.40
C VAL A 78 -8.18 -24.58 -36.31
N TYR A 79 -9.14 -25.48 -36.04
CA TYR A 79 -10.12 -25.31 -34.98
C TYR A 79 -9.46 -25.20 -33.60
N LYS A 80 -8.51 -26.08 -33.26
CA LYS A 80 -7.80 -26.04 -31.97
C LYS A 80 -7.09 -24.70 -31.75
N ALA A 81 -6.40 -24.19 -32.78
CA ALA A 81 -5.71 -22.90 -32.71
C ALA A 81 -6.69 -21.72 -32.61
N SER A 82 -7.78 -21.75 -33.40
CA SER A 82 -8.84 -20.74 -33.36
C SER A 82 -9.52 -20.68 -31.99
N ARG A 83 -9.93 -21.84 -31.46
CA ARG A 83 -10.58 -21.96 -30.16
C ARG A 83 -9.69 -21.49 -29.02
N ARG A 84 -8.40 -21.86 -29.05
CA ARG A 84 -7.43 -21.37 -28.07
C ARG A 84 -7.30 -19.84 -28.10
N ARG A 85 -7.19 -19.26 -29.30
CA ARG A 85 -7.13 -17.79 -29.46
C ARG A 85 -8.41 -17.12 -28.94
N GLU A 86 -9.57 -17.72 -29.19
CA GLU A 86 -10.84 -17.18 -28.75
C GLU A 86 -11.02 -17.25 -27.23
N TYR A 87 -10.63 -18.36 -26.59
CA TYR A 87 -10.64 -18.45 -25.13
C TYR A 87 -9.66 -17.49 -24.48
N GLU A 88 -8.46 -17.32 -25.04
CA GLU A 88 -7.53 -16.29 -24.59
C GLU A 88 -8.17 -14.90 -24.72
N ARG A 89 -8.93 -14.63 -25.80
CA ARG A 89 -9.62 -13.35 -26.04
C ARG A 89 -10.72 -13.07 -25.04
N LEU A 90 -11.60 -14.05 -24.82
CA LEU A 90 -12.68 -13.94 -23.84
C LEU A 90 -12.10 -13.75 -22.43
N LYS A 91 -11.09 -14.54 -22.06
CA LYS A 91 -10.41 -14.42 -20.78
C LYS A 91 -9.79 -13.03 -20.57
N MET A 92 -9.12 -12.48 -21.59
CA MET A 92 -8.55 -11.13 -21.50
C MET A 92 -9.63 -10.06 -21.33
N MET A 93 -10.76 -10.18 -22.03
CA MET A 93 -11.90 -9.26 -21.91
C MET A 93 -12.55 -9.34 -20.53
N GLU A 94 -12.74 -10.55 -20.00
CA GLU A 94 -13.27 -10.78 -18.65
C GLU A 94 -12.33 -10.23 -17.57
N GLU A 95 -11.02 -10.48 -17.68
CA GLU A 95 -10.02 -9.94 -16.75
C GLU A 95 -9.96 -8.40 -16.79
N GLN A 96 -10.12 -7.78 -17.97
CA GLN A 96 -10.19 -6.32 -18.11
C GLN A 96 -11.45 -5.77 -17.45
N ALA A 97 -12.61 -6.34 -17.75
CA ALA A 97 -13.87 -5.90 -17.16
C ALA A 97 -13.87 -6.03 -15.62
N GLN A 98 -13.29 -7.11 -15.09
CA GLN A 98 -13.13 -7.28 -13.64
C GLN A 98 -12.20 -6.23 -13.04
N LYS A 99 -11.06 -5.93 -13.67
CA LYS A 99 -10.13 -4.89 -13.20
C LYS A 99 -10.79 -3.52 -13.21
N GLU A 100 -11.45 -3.15 -14.31
CA GLU A 100 -12.15 -1.87 -14.44
C GLU A 100 -13.24 -1.71 -13.36
N ALA A 101 -14.00 -2.78 -13.08
CA ALA A 101 -15.00 -2.75 -12.01
C ALA A 101 -14.37 -2.53 -10.63
N ILE A 102 -13.29 -3.27 -10.32
CA ILE A 102 -12.57 -3.14 -9.04
C ILE A 102 -11.94 -1.75 -8.90
N GLU A 103 -11.34 -1.22 -9.96
CA GLU A 103 -10.74 0.12 -9.98
C GLU A 103 -11.80 1.20 -9.79
N ALA A 104 -12.94 1.12 -10.48
CA ALA A 104 -14.04 2.06 -10.31
C ALA A 104 -14.63 2.03 -8.89
N GLU A 105 -14.78 0.85 -8.29
CA GLU A 105 -15.22 0.72 -6.89
C GLU A 105 -14.21 1.30 -5.91
N PHE A 106 -12.92 1.05 -6.15
CA PHE A 106 -11.84 1.59 -5.33
C PHE A 106 -11.78 3.11 -5.41
N GLU A 107 -11.87 3.69 -6.61
CA GLU A 107 -11.89 5.13 -6.83
C GLU A 107 -13.11 5.79 -6.17
N ARG A 108 -14.30 5.17 -6.30
CA ARG A 108 -15.50 5.66 -5.61
C ARG A 108 -15.29 5.69 -4.10
N ARG A 109 -14.82 4.59 -3.52
CA ARG A 109 -14.57 4.49 -2.06
C ARG A 109 -13.48 5.45 -1.59
N LYS A 110 -12.44 5.66 -2.40
CA LYS A 110 -11.37 6.63 -2.12
C LYS A 110 -11.92 8.05 -2.11
N ARG A 111 -12.68 8.43 -3.13
CA ARG A 111 -13.33 9.74 -3.25
C ARG A 111 -14.28 10.02 -2.10
N GLU A 112 -15.14 9.07 -1.72
CA GLU A 112 -16.04 9.21 -0.57
C GLU A 112 -15.26 9.48 0.74
N ARG A 113 -14.13 8.78 0.95
CA ARG A 113 -13.29 8.97 2.14
C ARG A 113 -12.60 10.34 2.12
N GLU A 114 -12.11 10.77 0.96
CA GLU A 114 -11.50 12.08 0.77
C GLU A 114 -12.52 13.20 1.01
N GLU A 115 -13.71 13.12 0.43
CA GLU A 115 -14.80 14.09 0.63
C GLU A 115 -15.23 14.17 2.10
N GLN A 116 -15.32 13.05 2.82
CA GLN A 116 -15.62 13.06 4.25
C GLN A 116 -14.50 13.71 5.09
N ALA A 117 -13.24 13.47 4.73
CA ALA A 117 -12.09 14.10 5.39
C ALA A 117 -12.05 15.61 5.09
N GLU A 118 -12.31 16.00 3.85
CA GLU A 118 -12.41 17.39 3.41
C GLU A 118 -13.56 18.12 4.09
N ALA A 119 -14.74 17.52 4.19
CA ALA A 119 -15.88 18.12 4.89
C ALA A 119 -15.57 18.37 6.38
N LYS A 120 -14.92 17.41 7.06
CA LYS A 120 -14.49 17.55 8.47
C LYS A 120 -13.42 18.65 8.62
N THR A 121 -12.42 18.65 7.74
CA THR A 121 -11.33 19.65 7.78
C THR A 121 -11.81 21.05 7.40
N ALA A 122 -12.69 21.19 6.40
CA ALA A 122 -13.31 22.45 5.98
C ALA A 122 -14.18 23.04 7.09
N LYS A 123 -15.02 22.22 7.75
CA LYS A 123 -15.82 22.66 8.92
C LYS A 123 -14.92 23.18 10.05
N ASN A 124 -13.82 22.50 10.33
CA ASN A 124 -12.86 22.92 11.35
C ASN A 124 -12.07 24.18 10.93
N ARG A 125 -11.70 24.29 9.66
CA ARG A 125 -11.03 25.46 9.08
C ARG A 125 -11.94 26.70 9.15
N ALA A 126 -13.21 26.57 8.77
CA ALA A 126 -14.20 27.64 8.86
C ALA A 126 -14.41 28.12 10.30
N LYS A 127 -14.49 27.21 11.27
CA LYS A 127 -14.55 27.56 12.70
C LYS A 127 -13.32 28.36 13.15
N ARG A 128 -12.11 27.96 12.73
CA ARG A 128 -10.86 28.66 13.05
C ARG A 128 -10.79 30.03 12.38
N GLN A 129 -11.20 30.16 11.13
CA GLN A 129 -11.23 31.44 10.41
C GLN A 129 -12.21 32.42 11.05
N LYS A 130 -13.45 31.99 11.37
CA LYS A 130 -14.42 32.83 12.10
C LYS A 130 -13.90 33.29 13.46
N LYS A 131 -13.16 32.44 14.19
CA LYS A 131 -12.49 32.83 15.45
C LYS A 131 -11.37 33.85 15.20
N LYS A 132 -10.57 33.66 14.14
CA LYS A 132 -9.48 34.58 13.75
C LYS A 132 -10.03 35.95 13.34
N GLU A 133 -11.10 36.00 12.57
CA GLU A 133 -11.78 37.24 12.17
C GLU A 133 -12.35 37.99 13.38
N ARG A 134 -13.03 37.29 14.30
CA ARG A 134 -13.51 37.89 15.55
C ARG A 134 -12.38 38.43 16.42
N ALA A 135 -11.24 37.74 16.49
CA ALA A 135 -10.08 38.21 17.24
C ALA A 135 -9.42 39.42 16.58
N LYS A 136 -9.32 39.46 15.24
CA LYS A 136 -8.83 40.62 14.49
C LYS A 136 -9.73 41.85 14.64
N GLY A 137 -11.05 41.67 14.62
CA GLY A 137 -12.00 42.76 14.85
C GLY A 137 -11.83 43.40 16.23
N LYS A 138 -11.65 42.57 17.28
CA LYS A 138 -11.36 43.07 18.65
C LYS A 138 -9.98 43.70 18.79
N ALA A 139 -8.97 43.18 18.09
CA ALA A 139 -7.63 43.76 18.12
C ALA A 139 -7.52 45.07 17.32
N GLY A 140 -8.35 45.27 16.30
CA GLY A 140 -8.44 46.53 15.54
C GLY A 140 -9.13 47.65 16.33
N ASP A 141 -10.16 47.31 17.11
CA ASP A 141 -10.87 48.24 18.00
C ASP A 141 -9.98 48.75 19.13
N HIS A 142 -9.15 47.87 19.73
CA HIS A 142 -8.15 48.27 20.70
C HIS A 142 -6.92 49.00 20.11
N LYS A 143 -6.68 48.91 18.79
CA LYS A 143 -5.53 49.60 18.15
C LYS A 143 -5.86 51.00 17.61
N GLN A 144 -7.14 51.42 17.67
CA GLN A 144 -7.54 52.80 17.36
C GLN A 144 -7.58 53.72 18.58
N GLN A 145 -7.37 53.21 19.81
CA GLN A 145 -7.27 54.05 21.01
C GLN A 145 -5.84 54.40 21.43
N ASP A 146 -4.82 53.62 21.06
CA ASP A 146 -3.46 53.90 21.50
C ASP A 146 -2.53 54.20 20.32
N GLY A 147 -2.71 55.41 19.79
CA GLY A 147 -1.65 56.18 19.15
C GLY A 147 -1.12 57.24 20.12
N ALA A 148 -0.29 56.84 21.09
CA ALA A 148 0.64 57.73 21.78
C ALA A 148 1.79 56.88 22.36
N GLY A 149 3.02 57.32 22.09
CA GLY A 149 4.24 56.57 22.33
C GLY A 149 4.76 56.57 23.77
N ALA A 150 5.92 55.90 23.91
CA ALA A 150 6.84 55.84 25.05
C ALA A 150 6.27 55.17 26.32
N GLY A 151 6.80 54.07 26.83
CA GLY A 151 8.19 53.65 26.94
C GLY A 151 8.55 53.62 28.42
N SER A 152 8.62 52.44 29.05
CA SER A 152 9.32 52.25 30.32
C SER A 152 9.49 50.75 30.59
N GLU A 153 10.73 50.31 30.42
CA GLU A 153 11.32 49.07 30.92
C GLU A 153 11.21 48.97 32.45
N ALA A 154 10.96 47.76 32.98
CA ALA A 154 11.59 47.21 34.21
C ALA A 154 11.00 45.84 34.58
N SER A 155 11.75 44.79 34.22
CA SER A 155 12.04 43.56 34.99
C SER A 155 11.00 42.92 35.95
N GLY A 156 10.67 41.67 35.64
CA GLY A 156 10.68 40.56 36.61
C GLY A 156 9.38 40.24 37.35
N ASP A 157 8.70 39.17 36.94
CA ASP A 157 8.59 37.91 37.70
C ASP A 157 7.39 37.06 37.22
N ARG A 158 7.56 35.75 37.24
CA ARG A 158 6.65 34.75 36.66
C ARG A 158 5.34 34.66 37.44
N ALA A 159 4.20 35.01 36.82
CA ALA A 159 2.88 34.71 37.36
C ALA A 159 1.95 34.11 36.30
N ASP A 160 1.84 32.78 36.39
CA ASP A 160 0.67 31.93 36.24
C ASP A 160 -0.50 32.42 35.36
N VAL A 161 -0.63 31.86 34.15
CA VAL A 161 -1.77 32.06 33.26
C VAL A 161 -2.84 31.01 33.59
N PRO A 162 -4.09 31.38 33.91
CA PRO A 162 -5.07 30.43 34.43
C PRO A 162 -5.53 29.45 33.34
N LEU A 163 -5.08 28.20 33.46
CA LEU A 163 -5.49 27.04 32.66
C LEU A 163 -6.95 26.66 32.95
N LYS A 164 -7.92 27.46 32.50
CA LYS A 164 -9.33 27.08 32.55
C LYS A 164 -9.75 26.36 31.27
N LYS A 165 -10.03 25.06 31.45
CA LYS A 165 -10.80 24.11 30.62
C LYS A 165 -9.97 23.07 29.83
N ARG A 166 -9.34 22.14 30.56
CA ARG A 166 -9.03 20.80 30.03
C ARG A 166 -10.34 20.02 29.88
N ARG A 167 -10.55 19.39 28.73
CA ARG A 167 -11.76 18.62 28.41
C ARG A 167 -11.65 17.24 29.05
N LEU A 168 -12.51 16.97 30.03
CA LEU A 168 -12.74 15.65 30.59
C LEU A 168 -13.42 14.78 29.51
N VAL A 169 -12.76 13.71 29.09
CA VAL A 169 -13.42 12.59 28.41
C VAL A 169 -13.37 11.45 29.42
N SER A 170 -14.53 10.87 29.71
CA SER A 170 -14.73 9.68 30.55
C SER A 170 -14.17 9.72 31.97
N GLY A 171 -14.34 10.83 32.70
CA GLY A 171 -14.26 10.85 34.18
C GLY A 171 -12.89 10.66 34.83
N ARG A 172 -11.85 10.22 34.11
CA ARG A 172 -10.48 10.13 34.61
C ARG A 172 -9.64 11.32 34.12
N GLU A 173 -8.98 11.98 35.04
CA GLU A 173 -8.14 13.14 34.76
C GLU A 173 -6.82 12.67 34.13
N LEU A 174 -6.61 12.96 32.84
CA LEU A 174 -5.35 12.68 32.17
C LEU A 174 -4.28 13.68 32.65
N VAL A 175 -3.53 13.31 33.68
CA VAL A 175 -2.32 14.01 34.10
C VAL A 175 -1.17 13.59 33.17
N PHE A 176 -0.55 14.54 32.48
CA PHE A 176 0.64 14.25 31.67
C PHE A 176 1.86 14.24 32.59
N ARG A 177 2.51 13.09 32.75
CA ARG A 177 3.80 12.93 33.44
C ARG A 177 4.88 13.78 32.74
N ARG A 178 5.77 14.39 33.52
CA ARG A 178 7.03 14.96 33.01
C ARG A 178 8.08 13.84 32.90
N PRO A 179 8.99 13.90 31.92
CA PRO A 179 10.06 12.89 31.82
C PRO A 179 10.95 12.89 33.08
N GLY A 180 10.99 11.76 33.80
CA GLY A 180 11.93 11.53 34.91
C GLY A 180 11.36 11.04 36.26
N GLU A 181 10.11 10.59 36.35
CA GLU A 181 9.53 10.09 37.61
C GLU A 181 9.26 8.58 37.51
N GLU A 182 9.93 7.79 38.35
CA GLU A 182 9.82 6.32 38.43
C GLU A 182 8.60 5.92 39.28
N ASP A 183 7.86 4.91 38.81
CA ASP A 183 6.57 4.45 39.35
C ASP A 183 6.79 3.43 40.48
N SER A 184 6.28 3.75 41.66
CA SER A 184 5.89 2.79 42.71
C SER A 184 4.40 2.97 42.82
N ASP A 185 3.63 1.99 42.34
CA ASP A 185 2.63 1.33 43.17
C ASP A 185 2.00 0.17 42.38
N GLU A 186 2.07 -0.99 43.03
CA GLU A 186 1.47 -2.26 42.66
C GLU A 186 -0.05 -2.22 42.90
N GLU A 187 -0.75 -3.16 42.25
CA GLU A 187 -2.13 -3.60 42.50
C GLU A 187 -3.27 -2.69 41.99
N ASP A 188 -3.92 -3.11 40.89
CA ASP A 188 -5.29 -3.62 41.01
C ASP A 188 -5.74 -4.35 39.73
N ASP A 189 -6.30 -5.53 39.96
CA ASP A 189 -6.76 -6.56 39.04
C ASP A 189 -8.01 -6.18 38.21
N ASP A 190 -8.16 -6.90 37.10
CA ASP A 190 -9.42 -7.28 36.41
C ASP A 190 -10.43 -6.20 35.97
N GLU A 191 -10.38 -5.80 34.68
CA GLU A 191 -11.63 -5.57 33.92
C GLU A 191 -11.42 -5.72 32.40
N VAL A 192 -11.58 -6.95 31.91
CA VAL A 192 -11.66 -7.25 30.47
C VAL A 192 -13.00 -6.72 29.94
N GLY A 193 -12.94 -5.72 29.06
CA GLY A 193 -14.12 -5.05 28.51
C GLY A 193 -15.08 -5.98 27.74
N PRO A 194 -16.38 -5.65 27.68
CA PRO A 194 -17.42 -6.55 27.19
C PRO A 194 -17.33 -6.77 25.67
N MET A 195 -17.27 -8.04 25.25
CA MET A 195 -17.43 -8.48 23.87
C MET A 195 -18.90 -8.38 23.42
N PRO A 196 -19.18 -8.09 22.14
CA PRO A 196 -20.55 -8.07 21.62
C PRO A 196 -21.11 -9.50 21.53
N GLN A 197 -22.28 -9.71 22.15
CA GLN A 197 -23.03 -10.98 22.12
C GLN A 197 -23.75 -11.13 20.77
N GLU A 198 -23.53 -12.26 20.09
CA GLU A 198 -24.38 -12.71 18.98
C GLU A 198 -25.61 -13.43 19.54
N THR A 199 -26.80 -12.96 19.14
CA THR A 199 -28.08 -13.57 19.49
C THR A 199 -28.33 -14.79 18.60
N ASN A 200 -28.13 -15.99 19.15
CA ASN A 200 -28.65 -17.23 18.60
C ASN A 200 -30.13 -17.38 18.97
N GLU A 201 -31.02 -17.12 18.03
CA GLU A 201 -32.44 -17.48 18.16
C GLU A 201 -32.74 -18.68 17.25
N SER A 202 -32.74 -19.86 17.87
CA SER A 202 -33.28 -21.08 17.28
C SER A 202 -34.79 -20.93 17.11
N THR A 203 -35.28 -20.85 15.87
CA THR A 203 -36.68 -21.14 15.57
C THR A 203 -36.80 -22.26 14.54
N ASN A 204 -37.48 -23.29 15.02
CA ASN A 204 -38.02 -24.49 14.43
C ASN A 204 -38.30 -24.45 12.91
N ALA A 205 -37.81 -25.47 12.19
CA ALA A 205 -38.19 -25.78 10.82
C ALA A 205 -39.64 -26.33 10.73
N PRO A 206 -40.28 -26.19 9.55
CA PRO A 206 -40.90 -27.35 8.95
C PRO A 206 -40.41 -27.62 7.52
N SER A 207 -40.35 -28.91 7.23
CA SER A 207 -39.99 -29.59 6.00
C SER A 207 -40.59 -29.02 4.72
N THR A 208 -39.73 -28.72 3.73
CA THR A 208 -40.06 -28.88 2.31
C THR A 208 -38.89 -29.56 1.61
N SER A 209 -39.12 -30.81 1.23
CA SER A 209 -38.27 -31.59 0.34
C SER A 209 -38.52 -31.15 -1.10
N ASP A 210 -37.49 -30.62 -1.78
CA ASP A 210 -37.16 -30.88 -3.19
C ASP A 210 -36.25 -29.76 -3.73
N ALA A 211 -34.93 -29.91 -3.56
CA ALA A 211 -33.93 -29.13 -4.28
C ALA A 211 -32.65 -29.99 -4.44
N PRO A 212 -32.06 -30.09 -5.64
CA PRO A 212 -30.89 -30.94 -5.87
C PRO A 212 -29.64 -30.38 -5.17
N PRO A 213 -28.72 -31.23 -4.68
CA PRO A 213 -27.56 -30.79 -3.93
C PRO A 213 -26.56 -30.04 -4.82
N VAL A 214 -26.24 -28.80 -4.43
CA VAL A 214 -25.14 -28.02 -5.00
C VAL A 214 -23.79 -28.67 -4.64
N PRO A 215 -22.87 -28.89 -5.59
CA PRO A 215 -21.57 -29.47 -5.29
C PRO A 215 -20.71 -28.46 -4.54
N VAL A 216 -20.31 -28.83 -3.31
CA VAL A 216 -19.30 -28.11 -2.53
C VAL A 216 -17.95 -28.37 -3.19
N VAL A 217 -17.38 -27.34 -3.82
CA VAL A 217 -16.01 -27.38 -4.35
C VAL A 217 -15.02 -27.24 -3.19
N ASP A 218 -14.24 -28.29 -2.96
CA ASP A 218 -13.14 -28.30 -1.99
C ASP A 218 -12.12 -27.20 -2.31
N ALA A 219 -11.87 -26.32 -1.35
CA ALA A 219 -10.84 -25.30 -1.45
C ALA A 219 -9.44 -25.94 -1.44
N PRO A 220 -8.46 -25.40 -2.20
CA PRO A 220 -7.11 -25.97 -2.24
C PRO A 220 -6.41 -25.82 -0.88
N ARG A 221 -6.15 -26.94 -0.21
CA ARG A 221 -5.30 -27.02 0.99
C ARG A 221 -3.85 -26.76 0.59
N ILE A 222 -3.27 -25.67 1.11
CA ILE A 222 -1.85 -25.34 0.93
C ILE A 222 -1.05 -26.13 1.96
N THR A 223 -0.27 -27.11 1.52
CA THR A 223 0.75 -27.78 2.33
C THR A 223 2.06 -27.01 2.23
N ILE A 224 2.54 -26.50 3.35
CA ILE A 224 3.86 -25.88 3.48
C ILE A 224 4.84 -27.01 3.81
N ILE A 225 5.86 -27.19 2.96
CA ILE A 225 6.97 -28.12 3.20
C ILE A 225 8.14 -27.27 3.68
N GLU A 226 8.53 -27.45 4.94
CA GLU A 226 9.78 -26.92 5.50
C GLU A 226 10.87 -27.97 5.22
N GLU A 227 11.84 -27.65 4.36
CA GLU A 227 13.06 -28.46 4.17
C GLU A 227 14.17 -27.88 5.08
N ASP A 228 14.71 -28.75 5.95
CA ASP A 228 15.89 -28.54 6.80
C ASP A 228 17.21 -28.47 6.01
#